data_AF-A0A380HPT1-F1
#
_entry.id   AF-A0A380HPT1-F1
#
_cell.length_a   1.000
_cell.length_b   1.000
_cell.length_c   1.000
_cell.angle_alpha   90.00
_cell.angle_beta   90.00
_cell.angle_gamma   90.00
#
_symmetry.space_group_name_H-M   'P 1'
#
loop_
_entity.id
_entity.type
_entity.pdbx_description
1 polymer ?
#
loop_
_entity_poly.entity_id
_entity_poly.type
_entity_poly.pdbx_seq_one_letter_code
_entity_poly.pdbx_strand_id
1 'polypeptide(L)'
;MDEFNYDDRKYLELDTEDLKRNKNKVEWIYTNYENIKLDIQNHSETAPLLLINGYRIAKLKTIPLQTQLNDLKAEFNFDQCDYLRVTYKEH
;
A
#
# COMPACT_ATOMS: atom_id res chain seq x y z
N MET A 1 -26.06 19.92 8.72
CA MET A 1 -24.78 19.50 9.34
C MET A 1 -24.57 18.14 8.73
N ASP A 2 -23.95 18.13 7.55
CA ASP A 2 -23.94 16.97 6.67
C ASP A 2 -22.48 16.63 6.38
N GLU A 3 -21.80 16.25 7.44
CA GLU A 3 -20.51 15.60 7.36
C GLU A 3 -20.78 14.11 7.52
N PHE A 4 -20.50 13.30 6.50
CA PHE A 4 -19.66 12.11 6.60
C PHE A 4 -19.50 11.53 5.20
N ASN A 5 -18.40 11.94 4.57
CA ASN A 5 -17.89 11.40 3.32
C ASN A 5 -17.41 9.96 3.62
N TYR A 6 -18.29 8.95 3.45
CA TYR A 6 -17.89 7.55 3.49
C TYR A 6 -17.03 7.28 2.26
N ASP A 7 -15.72 7.50 2.37
CA ASP A 7 -14.76 7.00 1.39
C ASP A 7 -14.81 5.46 1.48
N ASP A 8 -15.49 4.80 0.54
CA ASP A 8 -15.69 3.33 0.46
C ASP A 8 -14.36 2.61 0.11
N ARG A 9 -13.33 2.88 0.90
CA ARG A 9 -11.99 2.37 0.75
C ARG A 9 -11.78 1.17 1.64
N LYS A 10 -11.34 0.08 1.04
CA LYS A 10 -10.98 -1.17 1.73
C LYS A 10 -9.49 -1.16 2.05
N TYR A 11 -9.09 -1.86 3.12
CA TYR A 11 -7.69 -1.97 3.55
C TYR A 11 -6.99 -3.17 2.91
N LEU A 12 -5.75 -2.95 2.48
CA LEU A 12 -4.83 -4.02 2.11
C LEU A 12 -4.09 -4.49 3.35
N GLU A 13 -4.16 -5.79 3.63
CA GLU A 13 -3.27 -6.40 4.61
C GLU A 13 -1.92 -6.68 3.95
N LEU A 14 -0.88 -6.01 4.43
CA LEU A 14 0.49 -6.15 3.94
C LEU A 14 1.31 -7.03 4.88
N ASP A 15 2.31 -7.69 4.33
CA ASP A 15 3.25 -8.45 5.13
C ASP A 15 4.08 -7.54 6.04
N THR A 16 3.89 -7.70 7.34
CA THR A 16 4.51 -6.85 8.35
C THR A 16 6.03 -7.04 8.43
N GLU A 17 6.56 -8.22 8.12
CA GLU A 17 8.01 -8.44 8.10
C GLU A 17 8.65 -7.72 6.92
N ASP A 18 8.04 -7.79 5.74
CA ASP A 18 8.48 -7.02 4.58
C ASP A 18 8.46 -5.51 4.86
N LEU A 19 7.39 -5.01 5.48
CA LEU A 19 7.30 -3.59 5.87
C LEU A 19 8.41 -3.17 6.82
N LYS A 20 8.69 -3.96 7.88
CA LYS A 20 9.77 -3.67 8.83
C LYS A 20 11.14 -3.66 8.14
N ARG A 21 11.40 -4.61 7.24
CA ARG A 21 12.66 -4.70 6.48
C ARG A 21 12.82 -3.53 5.51
N ASN A 22 11.73 -3.04 4.94
CA ASN A 22 11.73 -1.97 3.96
C ASN A 22 11.41 -0.59 4.54
N LYS A 23 11.32 -0.43 5.87
CA LYS A 23 11.01 0.84 6.54
C LYS A 23 11.84 2.01 5.99
N ASN A 24 13.16 1.91 6.04
CA ASN A 24 14.06 2.98 5.60
C ASN A 24 13.87 3.30 4.10
N LYS A 25 13.49 2.31 3.30
CA LYS A 25 13.21 2.49 1.88
C LYS A 25 11.91 3.27 1.68
N VAL A 26 10.85 2.94 2.44
CA VAL A 26 9.58 3.67 2.41
C VAL A 26 9.80 5.12 2.84
N GLU A 27 10.47 5.35 3.96
CA GLU A 27 10.81 6.70 4.44
C GLU A 27 11.59 7.50 3.40
N TRP A 28 12.62 6.88 2.80
CA TRP A 28 13.41 7.51 1.74
C TRP A 28 12.55 7.87 0.53
N ILE A 29 11.65 6.99 0.08
CA ILE A 29 10.75 7.28 -1.05
C ILE A 29 9.87 8.49 -0.75
N TYR A 30 9.23 8.52 0.43
CA TYR A 30 8.35 9.63 0.83
C TYR A 30 9.12 10.95 1.03
N THR A 31 10.41 10.88 1.34
CA THR A 31 11.26 12.08 1.50
C THR A 31 11.77 12.60 0.16
N ASN A 32 12.03 11.73 -0.82
CA ASN A 32 12.76 12.09 -2.05
C ASN A 32 11.87 12.21 -3.29
N TYR A 33 10.65 11.70 -3.25
CA TYR A 33 9.70 11.80 -4.36
C TYR A 33 8.57 12.75 -4.01
N GLU A 34 8.40 13.78 -4.83
CA GLU A 34 7.28 14.72 -4.72
C GLU A 34 5.92 14.05 -4.95
N ASN A 35 5.89 13.07 -5.86
CA ASN A 35 4.68 12.33 -6.19
C ASN A 35 4.86 10.83 -5.88
N ILE A 36 3.93 10.29 -5.09
CA ILE A 36 3.93 8.88 -4.68
C ILE A 36 2.94 8.11 -5.57
N LYS A 37 3.47 7.20 -6.37
CA LYS A 37 2.74 6.26 -7.21
C LYS A 37 2.74 4.88 -6.59
N LEU A 38 1.56 4.30 -6.51
CA LEU A 38 1.33 2.97 -5.96
C LEU A 38 0.91 2.03 -7.08
N ASP A 39 1.51 0.85 -7.12
CA ASP A 39 1.15 -0.19 -8.07
C ASP A 39 1.16 -1.55 -7.36
N ILE A 40 0.32 -2.47 -7.83
CA ILE A 40 0.32 -3.86 -7.38
C ILE A 40 0.83 -4.72 -8.52
N GLN A 41 1.92 -5.45 -8.27
CA GLN A 41 2.44 -6.43 -9.20
C GLN A 41 1.91 -7.81 -8.83
N ASN A 42 0.98 -8.31 -9.63
CA ASN A 42 0.50 -9.69 -9.54
C ASN A 42 1.50 -10.63 -10.21
N HIS A 43 1.79 -11.76 -9.56
CA HIS A 43 2.61 -12.84 -10.10
C HIS A 43 1.82 -14.13 -10.02
N SER A 44 1.71 -14.90 -11.11
CA SER A 44 0.86 -16.10 -11.17
C SER A 44 1.19 -17.17 -10.12
N GLU A 45 2.40 -17.16 -9.55
CA GLU A 45 2.90 -18.19 -8.63
C GLU A 45 3.14 -17.68 -7.20
N THR A 46 2.98 -16.38 -6.94
CA THR A 46 3.26 -15.80 -5.61
C THR A 46 2.24 -14.74 -5.21
N ALA A 47 2.20 -14.42 -3.92
CA ALA A 47 1.35 -13.35 -3.41
C ALA A 47 1.64 -12.02 -4.14
N PRO A 48 0.60 -11.22 -4.48
CA PRO A 48 0.79 -9.90 -5.08
C PRO A 48 1.74 -9.02 -4.27
N LEU A 49 2.47 -8.15 -4.96
CA LEU A 49 3.49 -7.30 -4.35
C LEU A 49 3.15 -5.82 -4.51
N LEU A 50 3.19 -5.08 -3.41
CA LEU A 50 3.10 -3.63 -3.40
C LEU A 50 4.40 -3.01 -3.90
N LEU A 51 4.25 -2.15 -4.90
CA LEU A 51 5.28 -1.26 -5.40
C LEU A 51 4.96 0.19 -5.02
N ILE A 52 5.95 0.93 -4.54
CA ILE A 52 5.87 2.39 -4.38
C ILE A 52 6.95 3.00 -5.27
N ASN A 53 6.56 3.83 -6.24
CA ASN A 53 7.46 4.41 -7.25
C ASN A 53 8.36 3.35 -7.93
N GLY A 54 7.80 2.16 -8.18
CA GLY A 54 8.52 1.03 -8.78
C GLY A 54 9.37 0.19 -7.81
N TYR A 55 9.53 0.62 -6.56
CA TYR A 55 10.26 -0.14 -5.54
C TYR A 55 9.38 -1.19 -4.87
N ARG A 56 9.91 -2.40 -4.73
CA ARG A 56 9.29 -3.51 -4.01
C ARG A 56 9.27 -3.25 -2.51
N ILE A 57 8.07 -3.16 -1.92
CA ILE A 57 7.88 -2.81 -0.51
C ILE A 57 7.39 -4.00 0.32
N ALA A 58 6.23 -4.57 -0.01
CA ALA A 58 5.65 -5.66 0.78
C ALA A 58 4.68 -6.51 -0.01
N LYS A 59 4.60 -7.80 0.32
CA LYS A 59 3.58 -8.71 -0.23
C LYS A 59 2.21 -8.43 0.39
N LEU A 60 1.15 -8.71 -0.36
CA LEU A 60 -0.24 -8.67 0.12
C LEU A 60 -0.59 -10.03 0.74
N LYS A 61 -1.24 -10.03 1.91
CA LYS A 61 -1.62 -11.25 2.61
C LYS A 61 -2.99 -11.80 2.21
N THR A 62 -3.96 -10.94 1.92
CA THR A 62 -5.38 -11.33 1.91
C THR A 62 -6.10 -11.15 0.59
N ILE A 63 -5.46 -10.62 -0.47
CA ILE A 63 -6.16 -10.35 -1.73
C ILE A 63 -5.97 -11.51 -2.71
N PRO A 64 -7.06 -12.06 -3.28
CA PRO A 64 -6.95 -13.08 -4.32
C PRO A 64 -6.22 -12.51 -5.54
N LEU A 65 -5.31 -13.32 -6.11
CA LEU A 65 -4.37 -13.00 -7.20
C LEU A 65 -4.97 -12.25 -8.42
N GLN A 66 -6.30 -12.23 -8.56
CA GLN A 66 -7.03 -11.71 -9.72
C GLN A 66 -7.83 -10.44 -9.45
N THR A 67 -7.73 -9.86 -8.25
CA THR A 67 -8.49 -8.64 -7.92
C THR A 67 -7.87 -7.43 -8.60
N GLN A 68 -8.66 -6.71 -9.40
CA GLN A 68 -8.27 -5.42 -9.94
C GLN A 68 -8.46 -4.35 -8.87
N LEU A 69 -7.35 -3.92 -8.27
CA LEU A 69 -7.33 -2.88 -7.25
C LEU A 69 -7.12 -1.54 -7.94
N ASN A 70 -8.04 -0.60 -7.75
CA ASN A 70 -7.96 0.75 -8.30
C ASN A 70 -7.91 1.79 -7.18
N ASP A 71 -7.51 3.02 -7.52
CA ASP A 71 -7.44 4.16 -6.60
C ASP A 71 -6.61 3.87 -5.34
N LEU A 72 -5.45 3.22 -5.52
CA LEU A 72 -4.56 2.87 -4.43
C LEU A 72 -4.07 4.13 -3.72
N LYS A 73 -4.22 4.15 -2.39
CA LYS A 73 -3.66 5.20 -1.54
C LYS A 73 -2.91 4.60 -0.37
N ALA A 74 -1.71 5.10 -0.15
CA ALA A 74 -0.88 4.71 0.96
C ALA A 74 -0.68 5.87 1.92
N GLU A 75 -0.71 5.54 3.20
CA GLU A 75 -0.45 6.44 4.30
C GLU A 75 0.67 5.82 5.13
N PHE A 76 1.76 6.57 5.29
CA PHE A 76 2.86 6.19 6.16
C PHE A 76 2.88 7.15 7.34
N ASN A 77 2.88 6.61 8.55
CA ASN A 77 2.89 7.40 9.77
C ASN A 77 4.33 7.50 10.30
N PHE A 78 4.88 8.70 10.31
CA PHE A 78 6.23 8.98 10.84
C PHE A 78 6.24 9.21 12.36
N ASP A 79 5.10 9.54 12.96
CA ASP A 79 4.97 9.92 14.37
C ASP A 79 4.48 8.78 15.26
N GLN A 80 3.60 7.93 14.72
CA GLN A 80 3.00 6.82 15.43
C GLN A 80 3.12 5.55 14.62
N CYS A 81 4.19 4.81 14.91
CA CYS A 81 4.37 3.41 14.56
C CYS A 81 4.48 3.20 13.04
N ASP A 82 5.60 2.63 12.59
CA ASP A 82 6.05 2.47 11.18
C ASP A 82 5.16 1.59 10.29
N TYR A 83 3.85 1.77 10.36
CA TYR A 83 2.84 1.01 9.66
C TYR A 83 2.46 1.78 8.41
N LEU A 84 2.88 1.22 7.28
CA LEU A 84 2.32 1.58 5.99
C LEU A 84 0.90 1.01 5.89
N ARG A 85 -0.10 1.89 5.82
CA ARG A 85 -1.48 1.51 5.53
C ARG A 85 -1.75 1.75 4.06
N VAL A 86 -2.32 0.77 3.37
CA VAL A 86 -2.74 0.95 1.98
C VAL A 86 -4.23 0.66 1.87
N THR A 87 -4.91 1.51 1.12
CA THR A 87 -6.32 1.43 0.83
C THR A 87 -6.56 1.37 -0.68
N TYR A 88 -7.68 0.80 -1.06
CA TYR A 88 -8.10 0.66 -2.44
C TYR A 88 -9.61 0.80 -2.57
N LYS A 89 -10.08 1.04 -3.79
CA LYS A 89 -11.51 0.94 -4.15
C LYS A 89 -11.73 -0.26 -5.05
N GLU A 90 -12.80 -0.99 -4.77
CA GLU A 90 -13.34 -2.00 -5.70
C GLU A 90 -14.24 -1.29 -6.70
N HIS A 91 -14.25 -1.79 -7.93
CA HIS A 91 -15.00 -1.20 -9.03
C HIS A 91 -16.04 -2.18 -9.56
#